data_AF-D3SFN0-F1
#
_entry.id   AF-D3SFN0-F1
#
_cell.length_a   1.000
_cell.length_b   1.000
_cell.length_c   1.000
_cell.angle_alpha   90.00
_cell.angle_beta   90.00
_cell.angle_gamma   90.00
#
_symmetry.space_group_name_H-M   'P 1'
#
loop_
_entity.id
_entity.type
_entity.pdbx_description
1 polymer ?
#
loop_
_entity_poly.entity_id
_entity_poly.type
_entity_poly.pdbx_seq_one_letter_code
_entity_poly.pdbx_strand_id
1 'polypeptide(L)'
;MLQTDLLPIAGPERMEQPGWLDAGFTAGWLPAFRHRGTGEVHASHLEDGRLACTHILDTLPASWIAERDAEGRPGALVADIQAGYLRGSRFYTLAELLRYPSDA
;
A
#
# COMPACT_ATOMS: atom_id res chain seq x y z
N MET A 1 -31.05 13.51 30.20
CA MET A 1 -30.46 12.17 30.02
C MET A 1 -29.87 12.13 28.62
N LEU A 2 -28.59 11.78 28.49
CA LEU A 2 -27.82 11.91 27.25
C LEU A 2 -28.37 10.97 26.17
N GLN A 3 -28.70 11.54 25.02
CA GLN A 3 -29.02 10.81 23.80
C GLN A 3 -27.71 10.69 23.01
N THR A 4 -27.11 9.50 23.02
CA THR A 4 -25.88 9.23 22.28
C THR A 4 -26.27 8.86 20.85
N ASP A 5 -26.34 9.88 19.98
CA ASP A 5 -26.38 9.68 18.53
C ASP A 5 -25.06 9.01 18.12
N LEU A 6 -25.14 7.71 17.83
CA LEU A 6 -24.08 6.96 17.15
C LEU A 6 -23.95 7.54 15.75
N LEU A 7 -22.91 8.35 15.54
CA LEU A 7 -22.47 8.75 14.21
C LEU A 7 -22.25 7.47 13.37
N PRO A 8 -22.73 7.42 12.12
CA PRO A 8 -22.47 6.29 11.25
C PRO A 8 -20.96 6.14 11.09
N ILE A 9 -20.41 4.98 11.45
CA ILE A 9 -19.06 4.61 11.06
C ILE A 9 -19.09 4.58 9.54
N ALA A 10 -18.46 5.58 8.92
CA ALA A 10 -18.17 5.55 7.51
C ALA A 10 -17.53 4.19 7.22
N GLY A 11 -18.18 3.36 6.40
CA GLY A 11 -17.56 2.15 5.87
C GLY A 11 -16.22 2.53 5.21
N PRO A 12 -15.36 1.57 4.85
CA PRO A 12 -14.15 1.90 4.10
C PRO A 12 -14.61 2.57 2.82
N GLU A 13 -14.59 3.90 2.83
CA GLU A 13 -14.85 4.72 1.67
C GLU A 13 -13.81 4.20 0.71
N ARG A 14 -14.27 3.57 -0.37
CA ARG A 14 -13.43 3.12 -1.45
C ARG A 14 -12.74 4.40 -1.92
N MET A 15 -11.58 4.67 -1.33
CA MET A 15 -10.82 5.88 -1.53
C MET A 15 -10.72 6.02 -3.02
N GLU A 16 -11.46 6.98 -3.58
CA GLU A 16 -11.58 7.11 -5.02
C GLU A 16 -10.16 7.36 -5.50
N GLN A 17 -9.58 6.32 -6.11
CA GLN A 17 -8.17 6.37 -6.46
C GLN A 17 -8.07 7.43 -7.54
N PRO A 18 -7.30 8.50 -7.32
CA PRO A 18 -7.22 9.54 -8.33
C PRO A 18 -6.64 8.91 -9.59
N GLY A 19 -7.27 9.12 -10.75
CA GLY A 19 -7.03 8.34 -11.97
C GLY A 19 -5.58 8.33 -12.50
N TRP A 20 -4.69 9.14 -11.95
CA TRP A 20 -3.25 9.04 -12.20
C TRP A 20 -2.60 7.79 -11.56
N LEU A 21 -3.17 7.24 -10.48
CA LEU A 21 -2.75 5.96 -9.90
C LEU A 21 -3.08 4.79 -10.85
N ASP A 22 -4.27 4.81 -11.46
CA ASP A 22 -4.63 3.86 -12.52
C ASP A 22 -3.72 4.00 -13.75
N ALA A 23 -3.39 5.23 -14.13
CA ALA A 23 -2.42 5.49 -15.20
C ALA A 23 -1.01 4.95 -14.86
N GLY A 24 -0.57 5.07 -13.60
CA GLY A 24 0.69 4.50 -13.12
C GLY A 24 0.70 2.97 -13.19
N PHE A 25 -0.38 2.33 -12.73
CA PHE A 25 -0.54 0.88 -12.81
C PHE A 25 -0.55 0.39 -14.26
N THR A 26 -1.27 1.07 -15.15
CA THR A 26 -1.28 0.75 -16.59
C THR A 26 0.07 1.03 -17.27
N ALA A 27 0.88 1.96 -16.76
CA ALA A 27 2.26 2.19 -17.18
C ALA A 27 3.28 1.19 -16.56
N GLY A 28 2.80 0.17 -15.84
CA GLY A 28 3.64 -0.91 -15.30
C GLY A 28 4.28 -0.61 -13.94
N TRP A 29 3.77 0.39 -13.21
CA TRP A 29 4.18 0.66 -11.82
C TRP A 29 3.30 -0.13 -10.86
N LEU A 30 3.92 -1.03 -10.09
CA LEU A 30 3.23 -1.87 -9.14
C LEU A 30 3.51 -1.38 -7.72
N PRO A 31 2.50 -0.98 -6.91
CA PRO A 31 2.69 -0.68 -5.51
C PRO A 31 3.40 -1.82 -4.79
N ALA A 32 4.40 -1.47 -3.98
CA ALA A 32 5.23 -2.43 -3.29
C ALA A 32 5.80 -1.87 -1.99
N PHE A 33 6.30 -2.77 -1.16
CA PHE A 33 7.01 -2.47 0.07
C PHE A 33 8.39 -3.11 0.05
N ARG A 34 9.39 -2.42 0.60
CA ARG A 34 10.75 -2.92 0.73
C ARG A 34 11.20 -2.87 2.17
N HIS A 35 11.78 -3.95 2.66
CA HIS A 35 12.51 -3.95 3.92
C HIS A 35 13.90 -3.33 3.71
N ARG A 36 14.21 -2.23 4.41
CA ARG A 36 15.46 -1.49 4.22
C ARG A 36 16.72 -2.27 4.61
N GLY A 37 16.65 -3.06 5.69
CA GLY A 37 17.77 -3.88 6.15
C GLY A 37 18.14 -5.05 5.22
N THR A 38 17.14 -5.82 4.75
CA THR A 38 17.38 -7.03 3.94
C THR A 38 17.32 -6.78 2.42
N GLY A 39 16.67 -5.70 2.00
CA GLY A 39 16.40 -5.42 0.60
C GLY A 39 15.24 -6.24 0.00
N GLU A 40 14.60 -7.10 0.79
CA GLU A 40 13.44 -7.88 0.36
C GLU A 40 12.30 -6.96 -0.07
N VAL A 41 11.62 -7.30 -1.16
CA VAL A 41 10.51 -6.53 -1.75
C VAL A 41 9.28 -7.41 -1.88
N HIS A 42 8.14 -6.89 -1.45
CA HIS A 42 6.83 -7.49 -1.63
C HIS A 42 5.92 -6.55 -2.41
N ALA A 43 5.41 -6.99 -3.56
CA ALA A 43 4.38 -6.26 -4.29
C ALA A 43 3.05 -6.33 -3.50
N SER A 44 2.25 -5.29 -3.58
CA SER A 44 0.92 -5.29 -2.98
C SER A 44 -0.02 -6.21 -3.76
N HIS A 45 -0.65 -7.14 -3.05
CA HIS A 45 -1.63 -8.05 -3.59
C HIS A 45 -2.97 -7.91 -2.86
N LEU A 46 -4.04 -8.12 -3.60
CA LEU A 46 -5.35 -8.44 -3.06
C LEU A 46 -5.30 -9.81 -2.37
N GLU A 47 -6.29 -10.10 -1.54
CA GLU A 47 -6.40 -11.38 -0.83
C GLU A 47 -6.45 -12.60 -1.78
N ASP A 48 -6.95 -12.41 -3.00
CA ASP A 48 -6.99 -13.44 -4.05
C ASP A 48 -5.65 -13.65 -4.78
N GLY A 49 -4.59 -12.92 -4.38
CA GLY A 49 -3.25 -13.01 -4.94
C GLY A 49 -3.03 -12.20 -6.22
N ARG A 50 -4.02 -11.43 -6.70
CA ARG A 50 -3.83 -10.51 -7.82
C ARG A 50 -3.08 -9.25 -7.38
N LEU A 51 -2.31 -8.66 -8.28
CA LEU A 51 -1.65 -7.38 -8.04
C LEU A 51 -2.68 -6.28 -7.79
N ALA A 52 -2.41 -5.49 -6.74
CA ALA A 52 -3.23 -4.34 -6.39
C ALA A 52 -2.72 -3.07 -7.10
N CYS A 53 -3.64 -2.16 -7.42
CA CYS A 53 -3.33 -0.83 -7.93
C CYS A 53 -2.98 0.18 -6.82
N THR A 54 -3.14 -0.22 -5.54
CA THR A 54 -2.76 0.58 -4.37
C THR A 54 -1.93 -0.23 -3.38
N HIS A 55 -1.30 0.46 -2.43
CA HIS A 55 -0.59 -0.15 -1.31
C HIS A 55 -1.56 -0.87 -0.38
N ILE A 56 -1.43 -2.19 -0.28
CA ILE A 56 -2.21 -3.07 0.60
C ILE A 56 -1.28 -3.78 1.56
N LEU A 57 -1.65 -3.81 2.84
CA LEU A 57 -0.85 -4.41 3.91
C LEU A 57 -1.22 -5.86 4.20
N ASP A 58 -2.43 -6.30 3.84
CA ASP A 58 -3.03 -7.57 4.24
C ASP A 58 -2.21 -8.80 3.86
N THR A 59 -1.47 -8.71 2.75
CA THR A 59 -0.68 -9.80 2.18
C THR A 59 0.81 -9.73 2.55
N LEU A 60 1.22 -8.75 3.36
CA LEU A 60 2.61 -8.63 3.78
C LEU A 60 3.01 -9.68 4.82
N PRO A 61 4.31 -10.04 4.89
CA PRO A 61 4.81 -10.91 5.93
C PRO A 61 4.43 -10.40 7.33
N ALA A 62 4.00 -11.30 8.21
CA ALA A 62 3.59 -10.92 9.56
C ALA A 62 4.70 -10.19 10.35
N SER A 63 5.97 -10.53 10.09
CA SER A 63 7.14 -9.86 10.69
C SER A 63 7.32 -8.41 10.26
N TRP A 64 6.65 -7.97 9.19
CA TRP A 64 6.70 -6.59 8.71
C TRP A 64 5.63 -5.71 9.35
N ILE A 65 4.65 -6.31 10.03
CA ILE A 65 3.54 -5.63 10.67
C ILE A 65 3.90 -5.33 12.13
N ALA A 66 3.90 -4.05 12.51
CA ALA A 66 4.15 -3.62 13.88
C ALA A 66 2.89 -3.71 14.75
N GLU A 67 1.73 -3.35 14.17
CA GLU A 67 0.47 -3.27 14.90
C GLU A 67 -0.68 -3.82 14.06
N ARG A 68 -1.66 -4.41 14.74
CA ARG A 68 -2.89 -4.93 14.15
C ARG A 68 -4.09 -4.37 14.90
N ASP A 69 -5.21 -4.21 14.21
CA ASP A 69 -6.48 -3.82 14.82
C ASP A 69 -7.12 -4.98 15.62
N ALA A 70 -8.30 -4.73 16.20
CA ALA A 70 -9.04 -5.71 17.00
C ALA A 70 -9.48 -6.94 16.19
N GLU A 71 -9.63 -6.79 14.87
CA GLU A 71 -9.96 -7.86 13.93
C GLU A 71 -8.73 -8.59 13.40
N GLY A 72 -7.52 -8.19 13.82
CA GLY A 72 -6.25 -8.78 13.40
C GLY A 72 -5.71 -8.25 12.06
N ARG A 73 -6.35 -7.23 11.47
CA ARG A 73 -5.89 -6.62 10.22
C ARG A 73 -4.69 -5.72 10.48
N PRO A 74 -3.70 -5.68 9.57
CA PRO A 74 -2.52 -4.85 9.73
C PRO A 74 -2.87 -3.35 9.76
N GLY A 75 -2.45 -2.67 10.82
CA GLY A 75 -2.67 -1.22 11.00
C GLY A 75 -1.39 -0.39 10.85
N ALA A 76 -0.23 -0.95 11.17
CA ALA A 76 1.05 -0.26 11.04
C ALA A 76 2.19 -1.21 10.65
N LEU A 77 3.18 -0.66 9.95
CA LEU A 77 4.40 -1.36 9.55
C LEU A 77 5.53 -1.09 10.54
N VAL A 78 6.48 -2.03 10.65
CA VAL A 78 7.75 -1.77 11.34
C VAL A 78 8.54 -0.68 10.60
N ALA A 79 9.33 0.09 11.33
CA ALA A 79 10.00 1.29 10.82
C ALA A 79 10.95 1.04 9.63
N ASP A 80 11.45 -0.19 9.50
CA ASP A 80 12.33 -0.61 8.41
C ASP A 80 11.61 -0.81 7.07
N ILE A 81 10.28 -0.88 7.06
CA ILE A 81 9.52 -1.07 5.82
C ILE A 81 9.25 0.27 5.16
N GLN A 82 9.58 0.33 3.88
CA GLN A 82 9.39 1.51 3.06
C GLN A 82 8.41 1.22 1.91
N ALA A 83 7.38 2.05 1.79
CA ALA A 83 6.47 2.03 0.66
C ALA A 83 7.13 2.61 -0.61
N GLY A 84 6.79 2.05 -1.76
CA GLY A 84 7.25 2.48 -3.08
C GLY A 84 6.57 1.69 -4.19
N TYR A 85 7.26 1.57 -5.32
CA TYR A 85 6.72 0.96 -6.54
C TYR A 85 7.78 0.10 -7.22
N LEU A 86 7.36 -1.02 -7.79
CA LEU A 86 8.17 -1.82 -8.71
C LEU A 86 7.91 -1.37 -10.16
N ARG A 87 8.97 -1.33 -10.95
CA ARG A 87 8.92 -1.35 -12.43
C ARG A 87 9.90 -2.39 -12.91
N GLY A 88 9.38 -3.48 -13.47
CA GLY A 88 10.15 -4.70 -13.68
C GLY A 88 10.70 -5.24 -12.36
N SER A 89 12.01 -5.46 -12.27
CA SER A 89 12.69 -5.97 -11.08
C SER A 89 13.21 -4.86 -10.14
N ARG A 90 13.01 -3.58 -10.47
CA ARG A 90 13.57 -2.47 -9.71
C ARG A 90 12.50 -1.79 -8.84
N PHE A 91 12.84 -1.60 -7.57
CA PHE A 91 12.06 -0.80 -6.63
C PHE A 91 12.42 0.68 -6.70
N TYR A 92 11.40 1.53 -6.64
CA TYR A 92 11.48 2.97 -6.64
C TYR A 92 10.67 3.51 -5.47
N THR A 93 11.26 4.42 -4.71
CA THR A 93 10.52 5.24 -3.74
C THR A 93 9.62 6.22 -4.47
N LEU A 94 8.58 6.72 -3.80
CA LEU A 94 7.74 7.79 -4.37
C LEU A 94 8.59 9.01 -4.78
N ALA A 95 9.59 9.38 -3.98
CA ALA A 95 10.49 10.48 -4.29
C ALA A 95 11.33 10.26 -5.57
N GLU A 96 11.75 9.02 -5.84
CA GLU A 96 12.43 8.68 -7.10
C GLU A 96 11.46 8.67 -8.28
N LEU A 97 10.24 8.18 -8.08
CA LEU A 97 9.20 8.15 -9.12
C LEU A 97 8.79 9.57 -9.55
N LEU A 98 8.68 10.50 -8.61
CA LEU A 98 8.41 11.93 -8.91
C LEU A 98 9.52 12.62 -9.72
N ARG A 99 10.74 12.05 -9.72
CA ARG A 99 11.85 12.52 -10.55
C ARG A 99 11.96 11.76 -11.88
N TYR A 100 11.14 10.74 -12.09
CA TYR A 100 11.16 9.95 -13.30
C TYR A 100 10.43 10.72 -14.41
N PRO A 101 11.05 10.95 -15.57
CA PRO A 101 10.39 11.64 -16.66
C PRO A 101 9.20 10.80 -17.15
N SER A 102 8.04 11.43 -17.28
CA SER A 102 6.79 10.76 -17.68
C SER A 102 6.80 10.19 -19.11
N ASP A 103 7.85 10.46 -19.90
CA ASP A 103 7.98 10.16 -21.33
C ASP A 103 8.81 8.89 -21.66
N ALA A 104 8.99 7.97 -20.69
CA ALA A 104 9.81 6.77 -20.86
C ALA A 104 9.05 5.44 -20.74
#